data_AF-A0A7S6S2S6-F1
#
_entry.id   AF-A0A7S6S2S6-F1
#
_cell.length_a   1.000
_cell.length_b   1.000
_cell.length_c   1.000
_cell.angle_alpha   90.00
_cell.angle_beta   90.00
_cell.angle_gamma   90.00
#
_symmetry.space_group_name_H-M   'P 1'
#
loop_
_entity.id
_entity.type
_entity.pdbx_description
1 polymer ?
#
loop_
_entity_poly.entity_id
_entity_poly.type
_entity_poly.pdbx_seq_one_letter_code
_entity_poly.pdbx_strand_id
1 'polypeptide(L)'
;MRCRQCEYTLWNLPTRNCPECGGGFLPSDYEFAPNAVQFCCPHCNQPYYGTDEKGHLVPRAFQCVKCNAPVDMDQMVLRPAAGVKDDGAMRDILPWLAPGQRGFVGRWMATIGRALVMPGRLGRAIPPERPAGQAWWFAAITSLVTSVLSIGPICLFFGGLGLFAAGGGGGGGAAFAGPMMVGMLLFMAIAFGGTLVFLGLWGVLSHWLLSLVKGVTRPIGHTYAAIGYASGANLLTAVPCLGSNGLGVIWWIVSAVLALKEAQRTSGGKATFAVVTPPVVILGLFFAAYMALVFSAMTFSRQMVVTAGPVVTYATPVAQAQSMTTRLIAHAGRNGGAAPAHGLMLLDSATTPVPVWPSDFIAQATATDLIDIWMPDPATGASTTLDEYFTLPPIDRANISIAVRTILPPGTPAHRVGDFVFTTGGLSIPSPDPELWLLVMCDDPDLVTSLPALDPVAIGLADGRVIAVPRSEMTERLSRQNQLRESLGLPVLPDPLTVRQFRPGTP
;
A
#
# COMPACT_ATOMS: atom_id res chain seq x y z
N MET A 1 -26.01 4.27 -39.54
CA MET A 1 -26.31 2.88 -39.95
C MET A 1 -25.04 2.31 -40.53
N ARG A 2 -24.52 1.21 -39.97
CA ARG A 2 -23.26 0.59 -40.41
C ARG A 2 -23.48 -0.88 -40.70
N CYS A 3 -22.80 -1.42 -41.71
CA CYS A 3 -22.88 -2.82 -42.07
C CYS A 3 -22.41 -3.69 -40.91
N ARG A 4 -23.20 -4.71 -40.54
CA ARG A 4 -22.86 -5.63 -39.45
C ARG A 4 -21.63 -6.50 -39.72
N GLN A 5 -21.20 -6.62 -40.98
CA GLN A 5 -20.04 -7.43 -41.38
C GLN A 5 -18.75 -6.59 -41.48
N CYS A 6 -18.78 -5.42 -42.10
CA CYS A 6 -17.58 -4.61 -42.38
C CYS A 6 -17.62 -3.18 -41.84
N GLU A 7 -18.65 -2.79 -41.08
CA GLU A 7 -18.82 -1.46 -40.47
C GLU A 7 -18.93 -0.28 -41.47
N TYR A 8 -19.05 -0.56 -42.78
CA TYR A 8 -19.30 0.45 -43.82
C TYR A 8 -20.61 1.18 -43.60
N THR A 9 -20.65 2.49 -43.85
CA THR A 9 -21.83 3.33 -43.65
C THR A 9 -22.91 3.02 -44.68
N LEU A 10 -24.11 2.64 -44.23
CA LEU A 10 -25.22 2.20 -45.09
C LEU A 10 -26.27 3.29 -45.38
N TRP A 11 -25.91 4.56 -45.20
CA TRP A 11 -26.82 5.68 -45.47
C TRP A 11 -26.93 5.97 -46.96
N ASN A 12 -28.13 6.37 -47.40
CA ASN A 12 -28.41 6.76 -48.77
C ASN A 12 -28.10 5.68 -49.85
N LEU A 13 -28.11 4.40 -49.46
CA LEU A 13 -27.94 3.28 -50.37
C LEU A 13 -29.32 2.75 -50.84
N PRO A 14 -29.60 2.75 -52.16
CA PRO A 14 -30.81 2.14 -52.68
C PRO A 14 -30.71 0.61 -52.71
N THR A 15 -29.50 0.08 -52.88
CA THR A 15 -29.21 -1.36 -52.89
C THR A 15 -29.20 -1.91 -51.46
N ARG A 16 -29.88 -3.03 -51.23
CA ARG A 16 -29.91 -3.73 -49.92
C ARG A 16 -28.68 -4.59 -49.66
N ASN A 17 -27.59 -4.30 -50.34
CA ASN A 17 -26.32 -4.98 -50.24
C ASN A 17 -25.25 -3.93 -49.93
N CYS A 18 -24.41 -4.24 -48.95
CA CYS A 18 -23.25 -3.43 -48.63
C CYS A 18 -22.30 -3.37 -49.83
N PRO A 19 -21.87 -2.19 -50.29
CA PRO A 19 -21.00 -2.08 -51.46
C PRO A 19 -19.59 -2.65 -51.20
N GLU A 20 -19.13 -2.67 -49.95
CA GLU A 20 -17.80 -3.18 -49.60
C GLU A 20 -17.74 -4.71 -49.53
N CYS A 21 -18.71 -5.34 -48.84
CA CYS A 21 -18.66 -6.77 -48.56
C CYS A 21 -19.77 -7.60 -49.23
N GLY A 22 -20.67 -6.96 -49.97
CA GLY A 22 -21.84 -7.60 -50.59
C GLY A 22 -22.94 -8.05 -49.62
N GLY A 23 -22.69 -7.96 -48.31
CA GLY A 23 -23.60 -8.43 -47.26
C GLY A 23 -24.96 -7.74 -47.31
N GLY A 24 -26.03 -8.53 -47.31
CA GLY A 24 -27.40 -8.03 -47.29
C GLY A 24 -27.72 -7.28 -45.99
N PHE A 25 -28.58 -6.27 -46.07
CA PHE A 25 -29.09 -5.56 -44.90
C PHE A 25 -30.51 -5.04 -45.12
N LEU A 26 -31.30 -5.02 -44.04
CA LEU A 26 -32.64 -4.43 -44.04
C LEU A 26 -32.71 -3.28 -43.00
N PRO A 27 -33.42 -2.17 -43.29
CA PRO A 27 -33.77 -1.15 -42.29
C PRO A 27 -34.30 -1.71 -40.97
N SER A 28 -35.17 -2.73 -41.03
CA SER A 28 -35.76 -3.40 -39.86
C SER A 28 -34.75 -4.14 -38.99
N ASP A 29 -33.55 -4.44 -39.50
CA ASP A 29 -32.45 -5.02 -38.72
C ASP A 29 -31.83 -4.02 -37.74
N TYR A 30 -32.05 -2.72 -37.89
CA TYR A 30 -31.37 -1.69 -37.08
C TYR A 30 -32.37 -0.99 -36.18
N GLU A 31 -31.92 -0.61 -34.98
CA GLU A 31 -32.72 0.24 -34.10
C GLU A 31 -32.22 1.68 -34.20
N PHE A 32 -33.17 2.60 -34.34
CA PHE A 32 -32.92 4.03 -34.49
C PHE A 32 -33.49 4.78 -33.29
N ALA A 33 -32.97 5.98 -33.05
CA ALA A 33 -33.66 6.91 -32.18
C ALA A 33 -34.96 7.38 -32.85
N PRO A 34 -36.09 7.49 -32.12
CA PRO A 34 -37.34 7.98 -32.70
C PRO A 34 -37.14 9.35 -33.37
N ASN A 35 -37.72 9.52 -34.56
CA ASN A 35 -37.60 10.70 -35.43
C ASN A 35 -36.19 11.03 -35.93
N ALA A 36 -35.19 10.19 -35.67
CA ALA A 36 -33.80 10.47 -36.02
C ALA A 36 -33.42 10.02 -37.45
N VAL A 37 -34.29 9.26 -38.12
CA VAL A 37 -34.09 8.72 -39.47
C VAL A 37 -35.26 9.06 -40.37
N GLN A 38 -34.93 9.51 -41.58
CA GLN A 38 -35.82 9.64 -42.71
C GLN A 38 -35.81 8.32 -43.50
N PHE A 39 -36.97 7.69 -43.60
CA PHE A 39 -37.26 6.60 -44.52
C PHE A 39 -37.81 7.22 -45.80
N CYS A 40 -37.00 7.25 -46.86
CA CYS A 40 -37.37 7.88 -48.12
C CYS A 40 -37.99 6.86 -49.07
N CYS A 41 -39.17 7.16 -49.61
CA CYS A 41 -39.85 6.33 -50.61
C CYS A 41 -38.90 6.04 -51.78
N PRO A 42 -38.71 4.77 -52.19
CA PRO A 42 -37.77 4.41 -53.25
C PRO A 42 -38.20 4.94 -54.64
N HIS A 43 -39.47 5.30 -54.83
CA HIS A 43 -40.02 5.75 -56.11
C HIS A 43 -39.96 7.28 -56.30
N CYS A 44 -40.19 8.06 -55.25
CA CYS A 44 -40.30 9.54 -55.35
C CYS A 44 -39.53 10.32 -54.29
N ASN A 45 -38.75 9.63 -53.46
CA ASN A 45 -37.92 10.19 -52.39
C ASN A 45 -38.69 11.02 -51.33
N GLN A 46 -40.00 10.79 -51.18
CA GLN A 46 -40.79 11.37 -50.08
C GLN A 46 -40.28 10.84 -48.74
N PRO A 47 -39.87 11.70 -47.78
CA PRO A 47 -39.38 11.27 -46.47
C PRO A 47 -40.54 10.96 -45.51
N TYR A 48 -40.32 9.93 -44.68
CA TYR A 48 -41.15 9.53 -43.55
C TYR A 48 -40.26 9.34 -42.33
N TYR A 49 -40.79 9.53 -41.13
CA TYR A 49 -40.01 9.44 -39.90
C TYR A 49 -40.52 8.29 -39.03
N GLY A 50 -39.61 7.47 -38.54
CA GLY A 50 -39.96 6.37 -37.64
C GLY A 50 -40.26 6.89 -36.23
N THR A 51 -41.45 6.61 -35.73
CA THR A 51 -41.97 7.15 -34.46
C THR A 51 -42.12 6.08 -33.38
N ASP A 52 -41.95 4.80 -33.69
CA ASP A 52 -42.05 3.74 -32.67
C ASP A 52 -40.83 3.70 -31.74
N GLU A 53 -40.85 2.79 -30.76
CA GLU A 53 -39.80 2.64 -29.76
C GLU A 53 -38.44 2.19 -30.33
N LYS A 54 -38.43 1.63 -31.55
CA LYS A 54 -37.24 1.24 -32.30
C LYS A 54 -36.87 2.27 -33.37
N GLY A 55 -37.60 3.39 -33.46
CA GLY A 55 -37.45 4.39 -34.50
C GLY A 55 -37.81 3.87 -35.90
N HIS A 56 -38.73 2.90 -35.99
CA HIS A 56 -39.30 2.34 -37.22
C HIS A 56 -40.61 3.03 -37.58
N LEU A 57 -41.05 2.85 -38.84
CA LEU A 57 -42.33 3.34 -39.35
C LEU A 57 -43.49 2.52 -38.79
N VAL A 58 -44.60 3.21 -38.51
CA VAL A 58 -45.89 2.60 -38.14
C VAL A 58 -46.98 3.26 -39.00
N PRO A 59 -47.65 2.51 -39.91
CA PRO A 59 -47.41 1.11 -40.25
C PRO A 59 -46.10 0.88 -41.02
N ARG A 60 -45.59 -0.37 -41.03
CA ARG A 60 -44.36 -0.75 -41.75
C ARG A 60 -44.53 -0.76 -43.28
N ALA A 61 -45.74 -1.03 -43.77
CA ALA A 61 -46.08 -1.00 -45.18
C ALA A 61 -47.31 -0.10 -45.39
N PHE A 62 -47.27 0.75 -46.41
CA PHE A 62 -48.34 1.72 -46.72
C PHE A 62 -48.25 2.22 -48.16
N GLN A 63 -49.23 3.02 -48.60
CA GLN A 63 -49.20 3.70 -49.90
C GLN A 63 -48.53 5.06 -49.76
N CYS A 64 -47.49 5.33 -50.56
CA CYS A 64 -46.77 6.61 -50.51
C CYS A 64 -47.70 7.78 -50.85
N VAL A 65 -47.84 8.75 -49.94
CA VAL A 65 -48.75 9.90 -50.10
C VAL A 65 -48.46 10.78 -51.31
N LYS A 66 -47.25 10.73 -51.86
CA LYS A 66 -46.84 11.56 -53.01
C LYS A 66 -47.02 10.86 -54.35
N CYS A 67 -46.68 9.57 -54.45
CA CYS A 67 -46.69 8.84 -55.73
C CYS A 67 -47.69 7.66 -55.77
N ASN A 68 -48.41 7.41 -54.67
CA ASN A 68 -49.38 6.34 -54.51
C ASN A 68 -48.87 4.92 -54.81
N ALA A 69 -47.55 4.72 -54.77
CA ALA A 69 -46.94 3.41 -54.92
C ALA A 69 -46.89 2.69 -53.55
N PRO A 70 -47.10 1.36 -53.51
CA PRO A 70 -46.98 0.60 -52.29
C PRO A 70 -45.51 0.58 -51.86
N VAL A 71 -45.25 0.95 -50.61
CA VAL A 71 -43.91 0.98 -50.03
C VAL A 71 -43.87 0.14 -48.77
N ASP A 72 -42.83 -0.68 -48.65
CA ASP A 72 -42.43 -1.33 -47.40
C ASP A 72 -41.19 -0.65 -46.84
N MET A 73 -41.14 -0.47 -45.52
CA MET A 73 -40.02 0.16 -44.80
C MET A 73 -38.65 -0.41 -45.21
N ASP A 74 -38.56 -1.72 -45.45
CA ASP A 74 -37.29 -2.37 -45.77
C ASP A 74 -36.79 -2.06 -47.20
N GLN A 75 -37.67 -1.55 -48.05
CA GLN A 75 -37.34 -1.08 -49.40
C GLN A 75 -36.96 0.42 -49.44
N MET A 76 -37.13 1.15 -48.33
CA MET A 76 -36.94 2.61 -48.29
C MET A 76 -35.48 3.01 -48.08
N VAL A 77 -35.06 4.11 -48.71
CA VAL A 77 -33.70 4.63 -48.60
C VAL A 77 -33.59 5.42 -47.30
N LEU A 78 -32.64 5.05 -46.43
CA LEU A 78 -32.49 5.70 -45.14
C LEU A 78 -31.54 6.90 -45.22
N ARG A 79 -31.94 8.01 -44.59
CA ARG A 79 -31.10 9.19 -44.38
C ARG A 79 -31.23 9.66 -42.93
N PRO A 80 -30.17 10.20 -42.31
CA PRO A 80 -30.32 10.90 -41.04
C PRO A 80 -31.34 12.04 -41.17
N ALA A 81 -32.12 12.28 -40.13
CA ALA A 81 -32.99 13.45 -40.07
C ALA A 81 -32.19 14.75 -40.12
N ALA A 82 -32.79 15.84 -40.59
CA ALA A 82 -32.13 17.13 -40.66
C ALA A 82 -31.57 17.56 -39.28
N GLY A 83 -30.28 17.86 -39.22
CA GLY A 83 -29.58 18.22 -37.99
C GLY A 83 -29.11 17.04 -37.11
N VAL A 84 -29.46 15.81 -37.46
CA VAL A 84 -28.99 14.60 -36.76
C VAL A 84 -27.72 14.09 -37.45
N LYS A 85 -26.63 13.98 -36.70
CA LYS A 85 -25.40 13.32 -37.19
C LYS A 85 -25.64 11.83 -37.42
N ASP A 86 -25.00 11.25 -38.42
CA ASP A 86 -25.08 9.83 -38.78
C ASP A 86 -25.01 8.85 -37.60
N ASP A 87 -24.10 9.10 -36.65
CA ASP A 87 -23.92 8.27 -35.46
C ASP A 87 -25.03 8.46 -34.40
N GLY A 88 -25.68 9.63 -34.37
CA GLY A 88 -26.76 9.95 -33.44
C GLY A 88 -28.12 9.38 -33.86
N ALA A 89 -28.24 8.95 -35.11
CA ALA A 89 -29.47 8.36 -35.62
C ALA A 89 -29.67 6.90 -35.19
N MET A 90 -28.58 6.17 -34.89
CA MET A 90 -28.67 4.80 -34.39
C MET A 90 -28.82 4.77 -32.87
N ARG A 91 -29.63 3.83 -32.38
CA ARG A 91 -29.67 3.53 -30.95
C ARG A 91 -28.40 2.78 -30.57
N ASP A 92 -27.70 3.23 -29.53
CA ASP A 92 -26.57 2.49 -28.99
C ASP A 92 -27.07 1.14 -28.44
N ILE A 93 -26.62 0.02 -29.02
CA ILE A 93 -26.94 -1.34 -28.53
C ILE A 93 -25.80 -1.82 -27.64
N LEU A 94 -26.11 -2.31 -26.43
CA LEU A 94 -25.13 -2.93 -25.53
C LEU A 94 -24.53 -4.19 -26.19
N PRO A 95 -23.20 -4.29 -26.38
CA PRO A 95 -22.60 -5.45 -27.05
C PRO A 95 -22.92 -6.76 -26.34
N TRP A 96 -23.00 -6.75 -25.01
CA TRP A 96 -23.40 -7.89 -24.19
C TRP A 96 -24.78 -8.47 -24.57
N LEU A 97 -25.73 -7.59 -24.91
CA LEU A 97 -27.12 -7.95 -25.20
C LEU A 97 -27.39 -8.14 -26.71
N ALA A 98 -26.43 -7.80 -27.57
CA ALA A 98 -26.60 -7.88 -29.02
C ALA A 98 -26.80 -9.34 -29.47
N PRO A 99 -27.94 -9.67 -30.12
CA PRO A 99 -28.16 -11.00 -30.68
C PRO A 99 -27.32 -11.21 -31.95
N GLY A 100 -26.77 -12.42 -32.13
CA GLY A 100 -26.28 -12.95 -33.42
C GLY A 100 -25.03 -12.29 -34.05
N GLN A 101 -24.56 -11.14 -33.60
CA GLN A 101 -23.46 -10.43 -34.27
C GLN A 101 -22.05 -10.84 -33.83
N ARG A 102 -21.89 -11.31 -32.58
CA ARG A 102 -20.60 -11.70 -32.01
C ARG A 102 -20.78 -12.93 -31.14
N GLY A 103 -19.77 -13.81 -31.14
CA GLY A 103 -19.69 -14.90 -30.17
C GLY A 103 -19.62 -14.36 -28.73
N PHE A 104 -19.81 -15.24 -27.75
CA PHE A 104 -19.84 -14.86 -26.33
C PHE A 104 -18.63 -14.02 -25.89
N VAL A 105 -17.41 -14.47 -26.21
CA VAL A 105 -16.15 -13.76 -25.89
C VAL A 105 -16.10 -12.40 -26.60
N GLY A 106 -16.53 -12.33 -27.86
CA GLY A 106 -16.57 -11.08 -28.61
C GLY A 106 -17.52 -10.05 -28.00
N ARG A 107 -18.69 -10.48 -27.50
CA ARG A 107 -19.62 -9.60 -26.77
C ARG A 107 -19.07 -9.13 -25.44
N TRP A 108 -18.40 -10.02 -24.71
CA TRP A 108 -17.74 -9.72 -23.45
C TRP A 108 -16.66 -8.65 -23.63
N MET A 109 -15.69 -8.91 -24.53
CA MET A 109 -14.58 -7.99 -24.82
C MET A 109 -15.07 -6.65 -25.40
N ALA A 110 -16.08 -6.65 -26.27
CA ALA A 110 -16.65 -5.42 -26.79
C ALA A 110 -17.33 -4.58 -25.69
N THR A 111 -17.93 -5.23 -24.69
CA THR A 111 -18.53 -4.53 -23.53
C THR A 111 -17.44 -3.95 -22.63
N ILE A 112 -16.35 -4.70 -22.37
CA ILE A 112 -15.16 -4.20 -21.67
C ILE A 112 -14.57 -2.98 -22.40
N GLY A 113 -14.33 -3.08 -23.71
CA GLY A 113 -13.79 -1.97 -24.50
C GLY A 113 -14.68 -0.73 -24.45
N ARG A 114 -16.02 -0.90 -24.44
CA ARG A 114 -16.94 0.23 -24.24
C ARG A 114 -16.91 0.78 -22.81
N ALA A 115 -16.81 -0.07 -21.79
CA ALA A 115 -16.65 0.38 -20.40
C ALA A 115 -15.35 1.17 -20.21
N LEU A 116 -14.29 0.78 -20.93
CA LEU A 116 -13.00 1.45 -20.88
C LEU A 116 -12.99 2.77 -21.66
N VAL A 117 -13.53 2.83 -22.87
CA VAL A 117 -13.31 3.98 -23.78
C VAL A 117 -14.54 4.89 -23.89
N MET A 118 -15.76 4.35 -23.76
CA MET A 118 -17.01 5.09 -24.00
C MET A 118 -18.10 4.78 -22.95
N PRO A 119 -17.82 4.93 -21.65
CA PRO A 119 -18.76 4.54 -20.59
C PRO A 119 -20.10 5.31 -20.64
N GLY A 120 -20.12 6.55 -21.14
CA GLY A 120 -21.38 7.28 -21.35
C GLY A 120 -22.29 6.62 -22.40
N ARG A 121 -21.73 6.15 -23.53
CA ARG A 121 -22.48 5.39 -24.54
C ARG A 121 -22.95 4.04 -23.98
N LEU A 122 -22.13 3.41 -23.12
CA LEU A 122 -22.52 2.19 -22.41
C LEU A 122 -23.78 2.42 -21.55
N GLY A 123 -23.84 3.51 -20.78
CA GLY A 123 -24.99 3.89 -19.96
C GLY A 123 -26.26 4.17 -20.78
N ARG A 124 -26.13 4.89 -21.91
CA ARG A 124 -27.27 5.15 -22.82
C ARG A 124 -27.84 3.88 -23.46
N ALA A 125 -26.98 2.90 -23.69
CA ALA A 125 -27.33 1.65 -24.36
C ALA A 125 -28.12 0.66 -23.49
N ILE A 126 -28.34 0.97 -22.20
CA ILE A 126 -29.12 0.16 -21.26
C ILE A 126 -30.61 0.24 -21.62
N PRO A 127 -31.26 -0.89 -21.98
CA PRO A 127 -32.68 -0.88 -22.33
C PRO A 127 -33.57 -0.65 -21.08
N PRO A 128 -34.70 0.07 -21.25
CA PRO A 128 -35.59 0.40 -20.14
C PRO A 128 -36.26 -0.82 -19.48
N GLU A 129 -36.52 -1.88 -20.24
CA GLU A 129 -37.30 -3.02 -19.77
C GLU A 129 -36.45 -4.21 -19.31
N ARG A 130 -35.12 -4.13 -19.40
CA ARG A 130 -34.28 -5.30 -19.15
C ARG A 130 -34.02 -5.50 -17.64
N PRO A 131 -34.15 -6.74 -17.14
CA PRO A 131 -33.83 -7.04 -15.75
C PRO A 131 -32.32 -6.90 -15.49
N ALA A 132 -31.96 -6.49 -14.28
CA ALA A 132 -30.57 -6.29 -13.86
C ALA A 132 -29.73 -7.59 -13.90
N GLY A 133 -30.35 -8.77 -13.99
CA GLY A 133 -29.67 -10.06 -13.99
C GLY A 133 -28.60 -10.22 -15.08
N GLN A 134 -28.80 -9.65 -16.27
CA GLN A 134 -27.80 -9.71 -17.34
C GLN A 134 -26.54 -8.89 -17.02
N ALA A 135 -26.69 -7.77 -16.32
CA ALA A 135 -25.56 -6.96 -15.87
C ALA A 135 -24.81 -7.62 -14.72
N TRP A 136 -25.54 -8.26 -13.80
CA TRP A 136 -24.95 -9.11 -12.75
C TRP A 136 -24.15 -10.26 -13.33
N TRP A 137 -24.68 -10.92 -14.36
CA TRP A 137 -23.98 -12.00 -15.05
C TRP A 137 -22.69 -11.53 -15.71
N PHE A 138 -22.74 -10.39 -16.43
CA PHE A 138 -21.54 -9.76 -16.99
C PHE A 138 -20.52 -9.40 -15.90
N ALA A 139 -20.96 -8.79 -14.80
CA ALA A 139 -20.08 -8.41 -13.69
C ALA A 139 -19.46 -9.62 -13.00
N ALA A 140 -20.21 -10.72 -12.84
CA ALA A 140 -19.71 -11.97 -12.28
C ALA A 140 -18.62 -12.60 -13.15
N ILE A 141 -18.84 -12.72 -14.46
CA ILE A 141 -17.82 -13.25 -15.37
C ILE A 141 -16.58 -12.36 -15.38
N THR A 142 -16.78 -11.04 -15.47
CA THR A 142 -15.66 -10.09 -15.51
C THR A 142 -14.85 -10.13 -14.21
N SER A 143 -15.51 -10.19 -13.06
CA SER A 143 -14.85 -10.30 -11.76
C SER A 143 -14.13 -11.63 -11.62
N LEU A 144 -14.71 -12.74 -12.07
CA LEU A 144 -14.06 -14.06 -12.03
C LEU A 144 -12.79 -14.06 -12.88
N VAL A 145 -12.87 -13.60 -14.13
CA VAL A 145 -11.70 -13.53 -15.02
C VAL A 145 -10.64 -12.59 -14.46
N THR A 146 -11.05 -11.43 -13.93
CA THR A 146 -10.11 -10.48 -13.31
C THR A 146 -9.42 -11.10 -12.09
N SER A 147 -10.15 -11.79 -11.21
CA SER A 147 -9.57 -12.48 -10.05
C SER A 147 -8.60 -13.59 -10.46
N VAL A 148 -8.96 -14.40 -11.45
CA VAL A 148 -8.09 -15.47 -11.96
C VAL A 148 -6.82 -14.90 -12.58
N LEU A 149 -6.92 -13.83 -13.37
CA LEU A 149 -5.74 -13.21 -13.99
C LEU A 149 -4.84 -12.48 -12.98
N SER A 150 -5.43 -11.88 -11.94
CA SER A 150 -4.68 -11.13 -10.91
C SER A 150 -4.00 -12.06 -9.90
N ILE A 151 -4.75 -13.03 -9.36
CA ILE A 151 -4.34 -13.88 -8.24
C ILE A 151 -3.75 -15.21 -8.74
N GLY A 152 -4.23 -15.71 -9.88
CA GLY A 152 -3.83 -17.00 -10.44
C GLY A 152 -2.32 -17.16 -10.62
N PRO A 153 -1.58 -16.20 -11.21
CA PRO A 153 -0.12 -16.29 -11.32
C PRO A 153 0.58 -16.41 -9.97
N ILE A 154 0.10 -15.70 -8.94
CA ILE A 154 0.63 -15.77 -7.57
C ILE A 154 0.36 -17.16 -6.98
N CYS A 155 -0.86 -17.68 -7.13
CA CYS A 155 -1.19 -19.05 -6.72
C CYS A 155 -0.33 -20.11 -7.41
N LEU A 156 -0.12 -19.98 -8.73
CA LEU A 156 0.71 -20.91 -9.50
C LEU A 156 2.18 -20.84 -9.07
N PHE A 157 2.71 -19.63 -8.81
CA PHE A 157 4.08 -19.45 -8.34
C PHE A 157 4.29 -20.09 -6.96
N PHE A 158 3.47 -19.74 -5.97
CA PHE A 158 3.60 -20.27 -4.61
C PHE A 158 3.24 -21.76 -4.52
N GLY A 159 2.23 -22.21 -5.28
CA GLY A 159 1.89 -23.62 -5.40
C GLY A 159 3.02 -24.43 -6.05
N GLY A 160 3.61 -23.91 -7.13
CA GLY A 160 4.78 -24.50 -7.79
C GLY A 160 5.98 -24.60 -6.86
N LEU A 161 6.31 -23.52 -6.14
CA LEU A 161 7.39 -23.50 -5.15
C LEU A 161 7.17 -24.57 -4.06
N GLY A 162 5.93 -24.70 -3.58
CA GLY A 162 5.55 -25.73 -2.62
C GLY A 162 5.74 -27.16 -3.14
N LEU A 163 5.34 -27.42 -4.40
CA LEU A 163 5.52 -28.73 -5.05
C LEU A 163 6.99 -29.07 -5.28
N PHE A 164 7.82 -28.09 -5.71
CA PHE A 164 9.26 -28.28 -5.85
C PHE A 164 9.93 -28.56 -4.50
N ALA A 165 9.55 -27.84 -3.44
CA ALA A 165 10.06 -28.09 -2.09
C ALA A 165 9.68 -29.48 -1.56
N ALA A 166 8.48 -29.98 -1.89
CA ALA A 166 8.05 -31.33 -1.55
C ALA A 166 8.83 -32.43 -2.31
N GLY A 167 9.20 -32.18 -3.58
CA GLY A 167 9.96 -33.12 -4.40
C GLY A 167 11.46 -33.22 -4.05
N GLY A 168 12.02 -32.20 -3.40
CA GLY A 168 13.45 -32.11 -3.06
C GLY A 168 13.90 -32.90 -1.82
N GLY A 169 13.07 -33.78 -1.25
CA GLY A 169 13.42 -34.59 -0.08
C GLY A 169 13.44 -33.86 1.28
N GLY A 170 13.21 -32.54 1.29
CA GLY A 170 13.03 -31.77 2.51
C GLY A 170 11.61 -31.96 3.05
N GLY A 171 11.44 -32.81 4.08
CA GLY A 171 10.13 -33.16 4.65
C GLY A 171 9.23 -32.00 5.10
N GLY A 172 9.76 -30.78 5.21
CA GLY A 172 8.97 -29.58 5.52
C GLY A 172 8.14 -29.02 4.36
N GLY A 173 8.54 -29.21 3.10
CA GLY A 173 7.91 -28.54 1.95
C GLY A 173 6.45 -28.93 1.72
N ALA A 174 6.15 -30.23 1.82
CA ALA A 174 4.79 -30.75 1.60
C ALA A 174 3.81 -30.31 2.71
N ALA A 175 4.28 -30.17 3.95
CA ALA A 175 3.46 -29.79 5.09
C ALA A 175 2.97 -28.33 5.01
N PHE A 176 3.75 -27.45 4.38
CA PHE A 176 3.39 -26.04 4.18
C PHE A 176 2.61 -25.79 2.87
N ALA A 177 2.93 -26.51 1.79
CA ALA A 177 2.34 -26.28 0.47
C ALA A 177 0.82 -26.53 0.42
N GLY A 178 0.35 -27.62 1.05
CA GLY A 178 -1.06 -28.00 1.04
C GLY A 178 -1.97 -26.95 1.70
N PRO A 179 -1.77 -26.62 2.99
CA PRO A 179 -2.57 -25.60 3.68
C PRO A 179 -2.49 -24.23 3.02
N MET A 180 -1.33 -23.83 2.50
CA MET A 180 -1.16 -22.56 1.80
C MET A 180 -2.01 -22.50 0.53
N MET A 181 -2.01 -23.55 -0.30
CA MET A 181 -2.82 -23.60 -1.52
C MET A 181 -4.33 -23.58 -1.22
N VAL A 182 -4.76 -24.34 -0.21
CA VAL A 182 -6.17 -24.30 0.25
C VAL A 182 -6.53 -22.91 0.75
N GLY A 183 -5.66 -22.28 1.54
CA GLY A 183 -5.83 -20.91 2.02
C GLY A 183 -5.93 -19.89 0.89
N MET A 184 -5.10 -19.99 -0.15
CA MET A 184 -5.15 -19.13 -1.33
C MET A 184 -6.42 -19.30 -2.16
N LEU A 185 -6.87 -20.55 -2.37
CA LEU A 185 -8.13 -20.83 -3.07
C LEU A 185 -9.34 -20.30 -2.29
N LEU A 186 -9.34 -20.49 -0.97
CA LEU A 186 -10.37 -19.94 -0.09
C LEU A 186 -10.36 -18.41 -0.13
N PHE A 187 -9.18 -17.79 -0.06
CA PHE A 187 -9.04 -16.34 -0.21
C PHE A 187 -9.56 -15.84 -1.56
N MET A 188 -9.25 -16.54 -2.67
CA MET A 188 -9.78 -16.19 -3.99
C MET A 188 -11.31 -16.29 -4.05
N ALA A 189 -11.90 -17.34 -3.46
CA ALA A 189 -13.35 -17.51 -3.39
C ALA A 189 -14.02 -16.41 -2.54
N ILE A 190 -13.42 -16.08 -1.39
CA ILE A 190 -13.89 -14.97 -0.52
C ILE A 190 -13.74 -13.63 -1.23
N ALA A 191 -12.63 -13.37 -1.90
CA ALA A 191 -12.41 -12.12 -2.64
C ALA A 191 -13.39 -11.97 -3.80
N PHE A 192 -13.65 -13.04 -4.55
CA PHE A 192 -14.65 -13.05 -5.62
C PHE A 192 -16.06 -12.82 -5.08
N GLY A 193 -16.49 -13.60 -4.08
CA GLY A 193 -17.81 -13.45 -3.46
C GLY A 193 -17.99 -12.07 -2.82
N GLY A 194 -16.96 -11.60 -2.10
CA GLY A 194 -16.90 -10.28 -1.50
C GLY A 194 -17.02 -9.16 -2.54
N THR A 195 -16.39 -9.29 -3.70
CA THR A 195 -16.51 -8.34 -4.81
C THR A 195 -17.95 -8.24 -5.33
N LEU A 196 -18.65 -9.37 -5.46
CA LEU A 196 -20.06 -9.37 -5.90
C LEU A 196 -20.99 -8.76 -4.86
N VAL A 197 -20.81 -9.11 -3.58
CA VAL A 197 -21.57 -8.49 -2.48
C VAL A 197 -21.32 -6.99 -2.44
N PHE A 198 -20.05 -6.58 -2.58
CA PHE A 198 -19.65 -5.19 -2.61
C PHE A 198 -20.29 -4.42 -3.77
N LEU A 199 -20.26 -4.94 -5.01
CA LEU A 199 -20.96 -4.33 -6.15
C LEU A 199 -22.47 -4.21 -5.91
N GLY A 200 -23.05 -5.18 -5.20
CA GLY A 200 -24.45 -5.17 -4.78
C GLY A 200 -24.76 -4.01 -3.85
N LEU A 201 -24.06 -3.96 -2.73
CA LEU A 201 -24.19 -2.90 -1.74
C LEU A 201 -23.91 -1.52 -2.35
N TRP A 202 -22.88 -1.41 -3.19
CA TRP A 202 -22.54 -0.17 -3.89
C TRP A 202 -23.67 0.29 -4.81
N GLY A 203 -24.33 -0.64 -5.52
CA GLY A 203 -25.50 -0.34 -6.34
C GLY A 203 -26.69 0.19 -5.56
N VAL A 204 -26.99 -0.41 -4.40
CA VAL A 204 -28.03 0.08 -3.47
C VAL A 204 -27.67 1.47 -2.96
N LEU A 205 -26.46 1.64 -2.44
CA LEU A 205 -26.00 2.90 -1.86
C LEU A 205 -25.99 4.02 -2.89
N SER A 206 -25.49 3.76 -4.11
CA SER A 206 -25.50 4.75 -5.20
C SER A 206 -26.93 5.15 -5.57
N HIS A 207 -27.86 4.18 -5.63
CA HIS A 207 -29.26 4.49 -5.93
C HIS A 207 -29.93 5.30 -4.82
N TRP A 208 -29.68 4.95 -3.56
CA TRP A 208 -30.17 5.67 -2.39
C TRP A 208 -29.60 7.10 -2.33
N LEU A 209 -28.30 7.28 -2.54
CA LEU A 209 -27.69 8.61 -2.61
C LEU A 209 -28.26 9.45 -3.76
N LEU A 210 -28.51 8.84 -4.93
CA LEU A 210 -29.21 9.51 -6.02
C LEU A 210 -30.63 9.92 -5.63
N SER A 211 -31.35 9.12 -4.85
CA SER A 211 -32.72 9.46 -4.45
C SER A 211 -32.75 10.65 -3.50
N LEU A 212 -31.78 10.76 -2.60
CA LEU A 212 -31.62 11.93 -1.70
C LEU A 212 -31.43 13.24 -2.48
N VAL A 213 -30.67 13.22 -3.57
CA VAL A 213 -30.42 14.41 -4.43
C VAL A 213 -31.45 14.56 -5.56
N LYS A 214 -32.59 13.85 -5.49
CA LYS A 214 -33.64 13.81 -6.53
C LYS A 214 -33.05 13.59 -7.93
N GLY A 215 -32.13 12.64 -8.02
CA GLY A 215 -31.38 12.28 -9.23
C GLY A 215 -31.85 10.98 -9.87
N VAL A 216 -32.80 10.27 -9.27
CA VAL A 216 -33.38 9.02 -9.81
C VAL A 216 -34.47 9.35 -10.81
N THR A 217 -34.32 8.92 -12.06
CA THR A 217 -35.39 9.00 -13.07
C THR A 217 -35.86 7.62 -13.54
N ARG A 218 -35.14 6.54 -13.17
CA ARG A 218 -35.43 5.17 -13.57
C ARG A 218 -35.28 4.20 -12.41
N PRO A 219 -35.91 3.01 -12.46
CA PRO A 219 -35.83 2.01 -11.40
C PRO A 219 -34.39 1.59 -11.06
N ILE A 220 -34.18 1.05 -9.86
CA ILE A 220 -32.88 0.59 -9.35
C ILE A 220 -32.13 -0.35 -10.31
N GLY A 221 -32.87 -1.14 -11.11
CA GLY A 221 -32.28 -2.02 -12.13
C GLY A 221 -31.36 -1.30 -13.11
N HIS A 222 -31.61 -0.03 -13.41
CA HIS A 222 -30.74 0.79 -14.27
C HIS A 222 -29.44 1.20 -13.56
N THR A 223 -29.50 1.47 -12.26
CA THR A 223 -28.31 1.76 -11.45
C THR A 223 -27.41 0.54 -11.42
N TYR A 224 -27.99 -0.65 -11.17
CA TYR A 224 -27.25 -1.91 -11.21
C TYR A 224 -26.70 -2.21 -12.60
N ALA A 225 -27.47 -1.98 -13.66
CA ALA A 225 -26.99 -2.19 -15.01
C ALA A 225 -25.79 -1.27 -15.34
N ALA A 226 -25.86 0.00 -14.94
CA ALA A 226 -24.77 0.95 -15.14
C ALA A 226 -23.49 0.52 -14.40
N ILE A 227 -23.61 0.19 -13.12
CA ILE A 227 -22.46 -0.23 -12.28
C ILE A 227 -21.93 -1.59 -12.72
N GLY A 228 -22.83 -2.54 -13.00
CA GLY A 228 -22.50 -3.89 -13.46
C GLY A 228 -21.78 -3.89 -14.79
N TYR A 229 -22.26 -3.17 -15.80
CA TYR A 229 -21.54 -3.08 -17.08
C TYR A 229 -20.27 -2.23 -17.00
N ALA A 230 -20.22 -1.22 -16.11
CA ALA A 230 -18.99 -0.46 -15.86
C ALA A 230 -17.87 -1.34 -15.26
N SER A 231 -18.20 -2.45 -14.60
CA SER A 231 -17.20 -3.42 -14.07
C SER A 231 -16.23 -3.96 -15.11
N GLY A 232 -16.53 -3.83 -16.41
CA GLY A 232 -15.58 -4.10 -17.50
C GLY A 232 -14.24 -3.36 -17.33
N ALA A 233 -14.28 -2.17 -16.73
CA ALA A 233 -13.07 -1.38 -16.42
C ALA A 233 -12.15 -2.04 -15.38
N ASN A 234 -12.68 -2.92 -14.53
CA ASN A 234 -11.88 -3.64 -13.54
C ASN A 234 -10.89 -4.61 -14.18
N LEU A 235 -11.01 -4.96 -15.47
CA LEU A 235 -10.00 -5.79 -16.12
C LEU A 235 -8.61 -5.13 -16.11
N LEU A 236 -8.51 -3.80 -15.96
CA LEU A 236 -7.23 -3.11 -15.76
C LEU A 236 -6.52 -3.56 -14.48
N THR A 237 -7.23 -4.04 -13.46
CA THR A 237 -6.60 -4.54 -12.23
C THR A 237 -5.92 -5.89 -12.40
N ALA A 238 -6.25 -6.62 -13.48
CA ALA A 238 -5.59 -7.88 -13.82
C ALA A 238 -4.16 -7.69 -14.35
N VAL A 239 -3.79 -6.48 -14.77
CA VAL A 239 -2.45 -6.21 -15.26
C VAL A 239 -1.52 -5.93 -14.07
N PRO A 240 -0.46 -6.74 -13.86
CA PRO A 240 0.53 -6.48 -12.81
C PRO A 240 1.05 -5.05 -12.89
N CYS A 241 1.29 -4.42 -11.74
CA CYS A 241 1.70 -3.00 -11.59
C CYS A 241 0.65 -1.93 -11.94
N LEU A 242 -0.32 -2.20 -12.83
CA LEU A 242 -1.44 -1.27 -13.03
C LEU A 242 -2.54 -1.48 -11.98
N GLY A 243 -2.78 -2.74 -11.63
CA GLY A 243 -3.81 -3.10 -10.64
C GLY A 243 -3.45 -2.75 -9.21
N SER A 244 -2.20 -2.99 -8.79
CA SER A 244 -1.76 -2.73 -7.41
C SER A 244 -1.79 -1.24 -7.03
N ASN A 245 -1.67 -0.36 -8.02
CA ASN A 245 -1.61 1.09 -7.81
C ASN A 245 -2.99 1.76 -7.79
N GLY A 246 -4.09 0.99 -7.79
CA GLY A 246 -5.45 1.51 -7.69
C GLY A 246 -6.00 2.15 -8.98
N LEU A 247 -5.23 2.22 -10.07
CA LEU A 247 -5.66 2.83 -11.34
C LEU A 247 -6.92 2.18 -11.91
N GLY A 248 -7.02 0.84 -11.86
CA GLY A 248 -8.22 0.13 -12.32
C GLY A 248 -9.47 0.48 -11.51
N VAL A 249 -9.33 0.67 -10.20
CA VAL A 249 -10.45 1.08 -9.32
C VAL A 249 -10.88 2.52 -9.63
N ILE A 250 -9.91 3.43 -9.78
CA ILE A 250 -10.18 4.82 -10.16
C ILE A 250 -10.91 4.88 -11.50
N TRP A 251 -10.42 4.14 -12.50
CA TRP A 251 -11.03 4.11 -13.83
C TRP A 251 -12.43 3.50 -13.80
N TRP A 252 -12.65 2.44 -13.02
CA TRP A 252 -13.97 1.87 -12.82
C TRP A 252 -14.95 2.87 -12.20
N ILE A 253 -14.52 3.67 -11.21
CA ILE A 253 -15.34 4.74 -10.63
C ILE A 253 -15.74 5.75 -11.71
N VAL A 254 -14.79 6.20 -12.54
CA VAL A 254 -15.06 7.14 -13.65
C VAL A 254 -16.08 6.53 -14.64
N SER A 255 -15.88 5.28 -15.04
CA SER A 255 -16.79 4.57 -15.94
C SER A 255 -18.18 4.40 -15.33
N ALA A 256 -18.27 4.09 -14.04
CA ALA A 256 -19.53 3.96 -13.32
C ALA A 256 -20.27 5.31 -13.23
N VAL A 257 -19.58 6.41 -12.93
CA VAL A 257 -20.17 7.76 -12.93
C VAL A 257 -20.76 8.12 -14.28
N LEU A 258 -19.98 7.95 -15.35
CA LEU A 258 -20.41 8.32 -16.71
C LEU A 258 -21.53 7.42 -17.21
N ALA A 259 -21.48 6.11 -16.94
CA ALA A 259 -22.56 5.19 -17.28
C ALA A 259 -23.83 5.51 -16.47
N LEU A 260 -23.71 5.78 -15.17
CA LEU A 260 -24.84 6.06 -14.29
C LEU A 260 -25.54 7.37 -14.66
N LYS A 261 -24.78 8.42 -14.95
CA LYS A 261 -25.29 9.71 -15.43
C LYS A 261 -26.27 9.52 -16.59
N GLU A 262 -25.84 8.77 -17.61
CA GLU A 262 -26.61 8.55 -18.83
C GLU A 262 -27.76 7.53 -18.61
N ALA A 263 -27.53 6.48 -17.81
CA ALA A 263 -28.53 5.47 -17.48
C ALA A 263 -29.70 6.04 -16.68
N GLN A 264 -29.43 6.94 -15.74
CA GLN A 264 -30.41 7.60 -14.88
C GLN A 264 -30.82 8.99 -15.39
N ARG A 265 -30.39 9.39 -16.61
CA ARG A 265 -30.68 10.70 -17.22
C ARG A 265 -30.52 11.88 -16.24
N THR A 266 -29.46 11.83 -15.44
CA THR A 266 -29.20 12.78 -14.36
C THR A 266 -27.99 13.65 -14.67
N SER A 267 -27.79 14.70 -13.88
CA SER A 267 -26.60 15.56 -14.02
C SER A 267 -25.33 14.81 -13.60
N GLY A 268 -24.19 15.17 -14.20
CA GLY A 268 -22.89 14.57 -13.87
C GLY A 268 -22.54 14.69 -12.38
N GLY A 269 -22.75 15.85 -11.76
CA GLY A 269 -22.45 16.06 -10.33
C GLY A 269 -23.24 15.14 -9.39
N LYS A 270 -24.54 14.91 -9.65
CA LYS A 270 -25.36 13.96 -8.88
C LYS A 270 -24.86 12.51 -9.03
N ALA A 271 -24.47 12.11 -10.25
CA ALA A 271 -23.90 10.79 -10.48
C ALA A 271 -22.54 10.61 -9.79
N THR A 272 -21.66 11.62 -9.86
CA THR A 272 -20.38 11.64 -9.13
C THR A 272 -20.59 11.49 -7.64
N PHE A 273 -21.46 12.31 -7.04
CA PHE A 273 -21.80 12.24 -5.61
C PHE A 273 -22.25 10.82 -5.22
N ALA A 274 -23.17 10.23 -5.98
CA ALA A 274 -23.71 8.92 -5.68
C ALA A 274 -22.68 7.78 -5.76
N VAL A 275 -21.77 7.80 -6.73
CA VAL A 275 -20.78 6.73 -6.94
C VAL A 275 -19.53 6.91 -6.08
N VAL A 276 -19.09 8.16 -5.84
CA VAL A 276 -17.82 8.45 -5.13
C VAL A 276 -18.00 8.52 -3.60
N THR A 277 -19.19 8.82 -3.10
CA THR A 277 -19.40 8.88 -1.64
C THR A 277 -19.17 7.54 -0.93
N PRO A 278 -19.68 6.39 -1.41
CA PRO A 278 -19.44 5.09 -0.75
C PRO A 278 -17.95 4.76 -0.52
N PRO A 279 -17.03 4.84 -1.50
CA PRO A 279 -15.62 4.53 -1.26
C PRO A 279 -14.94 5.54 -0.33
N VAL A 280 -15.28 6.82 -0.42
CA VAL A 280 -14.71 7.84 0.47
C VAL A 280 -15.09 7.56 1.93
N VAL A 281 -16.36 7.22 2.19
CA VAL A 281 -16.82 6.83 3.53
C VAL A 281 -16.13 5.56 4.00
N ILE A 282 -16.04 4.53 3.16
CA ILE A 282 -15.37 3.26 3.51
C ILE A 282 -13.88 3.50 3.82
N LEU A 283 -13.17 4.27 3.01
CA LEU A 283 -11.76 4.61 3.23
C LEU A 283 -11.57 5.41 4.53
N GLY A 284 -12.45 6.37 4.81
CA GLY A 284 -12.43 7.13 6.06
C GLY A 284 -12.66 6.25 7.29
N LEU A 285 -13.64 5.33 7.24
CA LEU A 285 -13.91 4.38 8.31
C LEU A 285 -12.75 3.38 8.51
N PHE A 286 -12.16 2.89 7.41
CA PHE A 286 -11.00 2.00 7.48
C PHE A 286 -9.79 2.71 8.11
N PHE A 287 -9.51 3.95 7.69
CA PHE A 287 -8.44 4.76 8.28
C PHE A 287 -8.67 5.01 9.78
N ALA A 288 -9.89 5.37 10.17
CA ALA A 288 -10.25 5.56 11.58
C ALA A 288 -10.09 4.28 12.40
N ALA A 289 -10.53 3.12 11.88
CA ALA A 289 -10.37 1.82 12.52
C ALA A 289 -8.90 1.42 12.65
N TYR A 290 -8.09 1.66 11.61
CA TYR A 290 -6.65 1.41 11.63
C TYR A 290 -5.95 2.27 12.70
N MET A 291 -6.26 3.57 12.75
CA MET A 291 -5.71 4.47 13.78
C MET A 291 -6.14 4.02 15.18
N ALA A 292 -7.40 3.65 15.38
CA ALA A 292 -7.90 3.12 16.66
C ALA A 292 -7.16 1.83 17.05
N LEU A 293 -6.88 0.94 16.10
CA LEU A 293 -6.10 -0.28 16.33
C LEU A 293 -4.66 0.04 16.73
N VAL A 294 -4.00 0.99 16.06
CA VAL A 294 -2.63 1.43 16.40
C VAL A 294 -2.59 2.03 17.80
N PHE A 295 -3.52 2.93 18.13
CA PHE A 295 -3.62 3.48 19.49
C PHE A 295 -3.90 2.39 20.54
N SER A 296 -4.79 1.45 20.23
CA SER A 296 -5.09 0.33 21.14
C SER A 296 -3.89 -0.59 21.33
N ALA A 297 -3.12 -0.85 20.27
CA ALA A 297 -1.89 -1.62 20.35
C ALA A 297 -0.85 -0.88 21.21
N MET A 298 -0.69 0.44 21.01
CA MET A 298 0.22 1.25 21.83
C MET A 298 -0.20 1.29 23.31
N THR A 299 -1.49 1.45 23.62
CA THR A 299 -1.98 1.43 25.00
C THR A 299 -1.86 0.05 25.62
N PHE A 300 -2.15 -1.01 24.87
CA PHE A 300 -1.98 -2.39 25.31
C PHE A 300 -0.49 -2.72 25.56
N SER A 301 0.42 -2.31 24.69
CA SER A 301 1.87 -2.44 24.91
C SER A 301 2.31 -1.69 26.17
N ARG A 302 1.81 -0.45 26.40
CA ARG A 302 2.08 0.29 27.65
C ARG A 302 1.51 -0.42 28.88
N GLN A 303 0.31 -0.99 28.79
CA GLN A 303 -0.29 -1.73 29.89
C GLN A 303 0.48 -3.01 30.17
N MET A 304 0.87 -3.78 29.16
CA MET A 304 1.71 -4.97 29.30
C MET A 304 3.05 -4.64 29.97
N VAL A 305 3.65 -3.48 29.69
CA VAL A 305 4.85 -2.99 30.41
C VAL A 305 4.56 -2.75 31.90
N VAL A 306 3.37 -2.27 32.26
CA VAL A 306 2.98 -1.98 33.65
C VAL A 306 2.54 -3.24 34.40
N THR A 307 1.74 -4.12 33.78
CA THR A 307 1.16 -5.32 34.42
C THR A 307 2.07 -6.54 34.42
N ALA A 308 3.05 -6.64 33.50
CA ALA A 308 4.10 -7.66 33.61
C ALA A 308 5.02 -7.44 34.83
N GLY A 309 4.81 -6.37 35.60
CA GLY A 309 5.70 -5.94 36.67
C GLY A 309 7.09 -5.59 36.13
N PRO A 310 8.05 -5.28 37.01
CA PRO A 310 9.39 -4.87 36.61
C PRO A 310 10.25 -5.96 35.92
N VAL A 311 9.65 -7.01 35.36
CA VAL A 311 10.37 -8.25 35.02
C VAL A 311 10.54 -8.45 33.51
N VAL A 312 9.74 -7.78 32.65
CA VAL A 312 9.70 -8.16 31.20
C VAL A 312 10.05 -7.02 30.22
N THR A 313 10.34 -5.79 30.67
CA THR A 313 10.87 -4.75 29.76
C THR A 313 12.01 -3.94 30.38
N TYR A 314 12.90 -4.63 31.07
CA TYR A 314 14.27 -4.16 31.28
C TYR A 314 15.08 -5.07 30.38
N ALA A 315 15.75 -4.54 29.36
CA ALA A 315 17.04 -5.15 29.06
C ALA A 315 17.77 -5.13 30.42
N THR A 316 18.02 -6.29 31.02
CA THR A 316 18.74 -6.32 32.28
C THR A 316 19.99 -5.45 32.08
N PRO A 317 20.42 -4.68 33.10
CA PRO A 317 21.69 -3.97 33.02
C PRO A 317 22.81 -4.81 32.37
N VAL A 318 22.77 -6.12 32.63
CA VAL A 318 23.57 -7.16 31.99
C VAL A 318 23.40 -7.24 30.46
N ALA A 319 22.19 -7.34 29.92
CA ALA A 319 21.96 -7.44 28.47
C ALA A 319 22.40 -6.18 27.71
N GLN A 320 22.16 -4.99 28.27
CA GLN A 320 22.62 -3.75 27.64
C GLN A 320 24.15 -3.62 27.68
N ALA A 321 24.75 -3.90 28.84
CA ALA A 321 26.20 -4.01 28.96
C ALA A 321 26.78 -5.10 28.03
N GLN A 322 26.07 -6.21 27.80
CA GLN A 322 26.51 -7.30 26.91
C GLN A 322 26.56 -6.85 25.46
N SER A 323 25.54 -6.11 25.03
CA SER A 323 25.51 -5.48 23.71
C SER A 323 26.72 -4.55 23.53
N MET A 324 26.95 -3.63 24.48
CA MET A 324 28.04 -2.67 24.40
C MET A 324 29.43 -3.34 24.47
N THR A 325 29.59 -4.37 25.31
CA THR A 325 30.83 -5.15 25.46
C THR A 325 31.16 -5.86 24.15
N THR A 326 30.16 -6.50 23.53
CA THR A 326 30.32 -7.19 22.24
C THR A 326 30.74 -6.23 21.14
N ARG A 327 30.16 -5.02 21.10
CA ARG A 327 30.51 -3.98 20.12
C ARG A 327 31.92 -3.45 20.32
N LEU A 328 32.35 -3.30 21.57
CA LEU A 328 33.70 -2.85 21.90
C LEU A 328 34.76 -3.89 21.50
N ILE A 329 34.50 -5.17 21.75
CA ILE A 329 35.37 -6.27 21.29
C ILE A 329 35.41 -6.32 19.76
N ALA A 330 34.25 -6.18 19.09
CA ALA A 330 34.18 -6.17 17.63
C ALA A 330 34.94 -4.96 17.02
N HIS A 331 34.88 -3.80 17.67
CA HIS A 331 35.67 -2.64 17.28
C HIS A 331 37.17 -2.94 17.39
N ALA A 332 37.61 -3.47 18.53
CA ALA A 332 39.03 -3.79 18.74
C ALA A 332 39.55 -4.84 17.77
N GLY A 333 38.76 -5.89 17.49
CA GLY A 333 39.12 -6.93 16.50
C GLY A 333 39.40 -6.37 15.10
N ARG A 334 38.82 -5.22 14.74
CA ARG A 334 39.08 -4.55 13.45
C ARG A 334 40.19 -3.53 13.50
N ASN A 335 40.57 -3.07 14.68
CA ASN A 335 41.60 -2.05 14.89
C ASN A 335 42.90 -2.65 15.44
N GLY A 336 43.26 -3.87 15.02
CA GLY A 336 44.50 -4.54 15.45
C GLY A 336 44.56 -4.78 16.97
N GLY A 337 43.41 -4.90 17.60
CA GLY A 337 43.24 -5.05 19.04
C GLY A 337 43.25 -3.75 19.84
N ALA A 338 43.33 -2.58 19.20
CA ALA A 338 43.18 -1.31 19.91
C ALA A 338 41.70 -1.07 20.28
N ALA A 339 41.42 -0.82 21.56
CA ALA A 339 40.13 -0.35 22.00
C ALA A 339 39.83 1.07 21.44
N PRO A 340 38.56 1.49 21.33
CA PRO A 340 38.26 2.85 20.89
C PRO A 340 38.83 3.86 21.90
N ALA A 341 39.41 4.96 21.39
CA ALA A 341 39.98 6.00 22.25
C ALA A 341 38.92 6.72 23.08
N HIS A 342 37.65 6.68 22.65
CA HIS A 342 36.50 7.17 23.41
C HIS A 342 35.26 6.33 23.09
N GLY A 343 34.32 6.21 24.05
CA GLY A 343 33.13 5.36 23.91
C GLY A 343 32.22 5.79 22.74
N LEU A 344 32.13 7.09 22.52
CA LEU A 344 31.38 7.70 21.41
C LEU A 344 31.87 7.28 20.01
N MET A 345 33.11 6.83 19.86
CA MET A 345 33.60 6.33 18.57
C MET A 345 32.84 5.09 18.11
N LEU A 346 32.16 4.38 19.02
CA LEU A 346 31.30 3.25 18.67
C LEU A 346 30.08 3.68 17.83
N LEU A 347 29.67 4.95 17.88
CA LEU A 347 28.59 5.51 17.05
C LEU A 347 29.00 5.65 15.58
N ASP A 348 30.30 5.67 15.27
CA ASP A 348 30.75 5.72 13.89
C ASP A 348 30.56 4.34 13.23
N SER A 349 29.57 4.25 12.36
CA SER A 349 29.20 3.06 11.59
C SER A 349 30.34 2.47 10.75
N ALA A 350 31.36 3.27 10.41
CA ALA A 350 32.54 2.75 9.72
C ALA A 350 33.37 1.81 10.62
N THR A 351 33.22 1.94 11.95
CA THR A 351 34.08 1.28 12.93
C THR A 351 33.39 0.14 13.68
N THR A 352 32.05 0.00 13.62
CA THR A 352 31.26 -1.07 14.29
C THR A 352 30.40 -1.89 13.29
N PRO A 353 30.35 -3.25 13.37
CA PRO A 353 29.60 -4.07 12.38
C PRO A 353 28.10 -3.99 12.62
N VAL A 354 27.74 -3.67 13.85
CA VAL A 354 26.39 -3.46 14.33
C VAL A 354 26.29 -2.00 14.72
N PRO A 355 25.36 -1.22 14.12
CA PRO A 355 25.15 0.17 14.48
C PRO A 355 24.93 0.31 15.99
N VAL A 356 25.58 1.31 16.57
CA VAL A 356 25.31 1.75 17.94
C VAL A 356 24.41 2.97 17.84
N TRP A 357 23.28 2.93 18.54
CA TRP A 357 22.37 4.06 18.63
C TRP A 357 22.71 4.90 19.87
N PRO A 358 22.49 6.22 19.83
CA PRO A 358 22.66 7.08 21.00
C PRO A 358 21.98 6.55 22.28
N SER A 359 20.76 6.03 22.13
CA SER A 359 19.99 5.45 23.24
C SER A 359 20.65 4.23 23.88
N ASP A 360 21.61 3.60 23.21
CA ASP A 360 22.33 2.45 23.78
C ASP A 360 23.28 2.86 24.91
N PHE A 361 23.61 4.15 25.05
CA PHE A 361 24.41 4.71 26.15
C PHE A 361 23.58 5.08 27.39
N ILE A 362 22.26 4.92 27.33
CA ILE A 362 21.33 5.29 28.40
C ILE A 362 20.68 4.02 28.95
N ALA A 363 20.85 3.78 30.24
CA ALA A 363 20.17 2.71 30.93
C ALA A 363 18.71 3.10 31.21
N GLN A 364 17.77 2.22 30.90
CA GLN A 364 16.33 2.50 30.98
C GLN A 364 15.79 2.82 32.40
N ALA A 365 16.62 2.64 33.44
CA ALA A 365 16.27 2.83 34.84
C ALA A 365 17.02 4.01 35.51
N THR A 366 17.70 4.85 34.74
CA THR A 366 18.38 6.06 35.22
C THR A 366 17.60 7.31 34.78
N ALA A 367 17.97 8.47 35.28
CA ALA A 367 17.42 9.74 34.76
C ALA A 367 18.26 10.34 33.64
N THR A 368 19.24 9.61 33.12
CA THR A 368 20.08 10.05 32.01
C THR A 368 19.24 10.13 30.74
N ASP A 369 19.24 11.27 30.06
CA ASP A 369 18.65 11.45 28.73
C ASP A 369 19.74 11.82 27.71
N LEU A 370 19.42 11.76 26.41
CA LEU A 370 20.34 12.11 25.32
C LEU A 370 20.80 13.58 25.40
N ILE A 371 19.95 14.44 25.96
CA ILE A 371 20.26 15.86 26.19
C ILE A 371 21.24 16.08 27.35
N ASP A 372 21.42 15.09 28.23
CA ASP A 372 22.33 15.18 29.37
C ASP A 372 23.76 14.75 29.02
N ILE A 373 23.92 14.08 27.87
CA ILE A 373 25.23 13.58 27.41
C ILE A 373 25.90 14.64 26.53
N TRP A 374 26.74 15.46 27.15
CA TRP A 374 27.49 16.53 26.50
C TRP A 374 28.77 16.05 25.79
N MET A 375 29.03 16.68 24.66
CA MET A 375 30.25 16.54 23.88
C MET A 375 30.83 17.92 23.54
N PRO A 376 32.16 18.06 23.53
CA PRO A 376 32.84 19.24 23.02
C PRO A 376 32.67 19.36 21.50
N ASP A 377 32.25 20.54 21.02
CA ASP A 377 32.19 20.86 19.60
C ASP A 377 33.41 21.72 19.21
N PRO A 378 34.37 21.17 18.44
CA PRO A 378 35.55 21.91 18.03
C PRO A 378 35.25 23.07 17.08
N ALA A 379 34.13 23.03 16.34
CA ALA A 379 33.81 24.04 15.34
C ALA A 379 33.31 25.33 16.00
N THR A 380 32.53 25.20 17.07
CA THR A 380 31.92 26.33 17.78
C THR A 380 32.65 26.70 19.07
N GLY A 381 33.46 25.79 19.62
CA GLY A 381 34.00 25.90 20.98
C GLY A 381 32.94 25.74 22.07
N ALA A 382 31.70 25.44 21.69
CA ALA A 382 30.60 25.14 22.60
C ALA A 382 30.50 23.63 22.87
N SER A 383 29.45 23.21 23.54
CA SER A 383 29.11 21.81 23.74
C SER A 383 27.84 21.44 22.99
N THR A 384 27.83 20.26 22.40
CA THR A 384 26.70 19.64 21.70
C THR A 384 26.21 18.45 22.51
N THR A 385 24.90 18.25 22.61
CA THR A 385 24.34 17.07 23.28
C THR A 385 24.37 15.84 22.37
N LEU A 386 24.18 14.64 22.93
CA LEU A 386 24.15 13.41 22.14
C LEU A 386 22.94 13.34 21.20
N ASP A 387 21.82 13.96 21.58
CA ASP A 387 20.64 14.12 20.72
C ASP A 387 20.98 14.99 19.49
N GLU A 388 21.54 16.17 19.73
CA GLU A 388 21.93 17.10 18.67
C GLU A 388 22.97 16.49 17.73
N TYR A 389 23.99 15.81 18.27
CA TYR A 389 25.03 15.15 17.49
C TYR A 389 24.47 14.21 16.43
N PHE A 390 23.37 13.50 16.71
CA PHE A 390 22.78 12.59 15.75
C PHE A 390 22.10 13.29 14.57
N THR A 391 21.69 14.54 14.76
CA THR A 391 21.11 15.38 13.71
C THR A 391 22.17 16.04 12.81
N LEU A 392 23.45 16.01 13.23
CA LEU A 392 24.54 16.63 12.50
C LEU A 392 24.91 15.86 11.22
N PRO A 393 25.38 16.57 10.17
CA PRO A 393 25.99 15.95 9.01
C PRO A 393 27.13 14.98 9.38
N PRO A 394 27.37 13.91 8.58
CA PRO A 394 28.42 12.93 8.87
C PRO A 394 29.82 13.51 9.07
N ILE A 395 30.16 14.58 8.35
CA ILE A 395 31.47 15.25 8.46
C ILE A 395 31.65 15.92 9.83
N ASP A 396 30.60 16.54 10.37
CA ASP A 396 30.64 17.23 11.66
C ASP A 396 30.68 16.20 12.80
N ARG A 397 29.97 15.08 12.65
CA ARG A 397 30.06 13.94 13.57
C ARG A 397 31.47 13.35 13.65
N ALA A 398 32.16 13.22 12.51
CA ALA A 398 33.55 12.79 12.46
C ALA A 398 34.48 13.80 13.16
N ASN A 399 34.28 15.10 12.93
CA ASN A 399 35.06 16.16 13.58
C ASN A 399 34.88 16.16 15.10
N ILE A 400 33.65 16.01 15.60
CA ILE A 400 33.36 15.88 17.04
C ILE A 400 34.01 14.62 17.60
N SER A 401 33.92 13.48 16.89
CA SER A 401 34.57 12.23 17.32
C SER A 401 36.09 12.38 17.46
N ILE A 402 36.73 13.13 16.55
CA ILE A 402 38.16 13.46 16.64
C ILE A 402 38.45 14.39 17.81
N ALA A 403 37.63 15.43 18.02
CA ALA A 403 37.84 16.39 19.11
C ALA A 403 37.69 15.74 20.50
N VAL A 404 36.67 14.90 20.67
CA VAL A 404 36.45 14.12 21.89
C VAL A 404 37.68 13.27 22.22
N ARG A 405 38.33 12.66 21.22
CA ARG A 405 39.57 11.89 21.41
C ARG A 405 40.72 12.74 21.96
N THR A 406 40.81 14.00 21.55
CA THR A 406 41.90 14.89 21.98
C THR A 406 41.72 15.45 23.38
N ILE A 407 40.50 15.34 23.95
CA ILE A 407 40.15 15.95 25.23
C ILE A 407 40.49 15.06 26.42
N LEU A 408 40.51 13.74 26.23
CA LEU A 408 41.02 12.85 27.26
C LEU A 408 42.55 12.95 27.31
N PRO A 409 43.15 13.27 28.49
CA PRO A 409 44.59 13.20 28.66
C PRO A 409 45.14 11.84 28.23
N PRO A 410 46.32 11.77 27.56
CA PRO A 410 46.96 10.51 27.26
C PRO A 410 47.12 9.66 28.52
N GLY A 411 46.69 8.40 28.46
CA GLY A 411 46.74 7.48 29.61
C GLY A 411 45.56 7.58 30.57
N THR A 412 44.48 8.30 30.23
CA THR A 412 43.24 8.32 31.02
C THR A 412 42.72 6.88 31.20
N PRO A 413 42.65 6.35 32.44
CA PRO A 413 42.32 4.95 32.68
C PRO A 413 40.83 4.64 32.48
N ALA A 414 39.96 5.63 32.67
CA ALA A 414 38.52 5.50 32.48
C ALA A 414 37.84 6.82 32.09
N HIS A 415 36.74 6.75 31.33
CA HIS A 415 35.91 7.90 30.95
C HIS A 415 34.43 7.51 30.83
N ARG A 416 33.51 8.46 31.02
CA ARG A 416 32.06 8.23 31.00
C ARG A 416 31.40 8.72 29.71
N VAL A 417 30.42 7.95 29.22
CA VAL A 417 29.45 8.34 28.19
C VAL A 417 28.07 7.86 28.61
N GLY A 418 27.19 8.78 29.05
CA GLY A 418 25.90 8.43 29.64
C GLY A 418 26.07 7.53 30.86
N ASP A 419 25.36 6.41 30.87
CA ASP A 419 25.41 5.44 31.98
C ASP A 419 26.55 4.42 31.86
N PHE A 420 27.52 4.64 30.95
CA PHE A 420 28.65 3.74 30.74
C PHE A 420 29.97 4.41 31.09
N VAL A 421 30.74 3.77 31.97
CA VAL A 421 32.15 4.08 32.24
C VAL A 421 33.02 3.09 31.50
N PHE A 422 33.74 3.56 30.48
CA PHE A 422 34.68 2.76 29.70
C PHE A 422 36.02 2.73 30.42
N THR A 423 36.60 1.54 30.60
CA THR A 423 37.84 1.30 31.36
C THR A 423 38.99 0.80 30.47
N THR A 424 38.91 1.12 29.18
CA THR A 424 39.80 0.63 28.12
C THR A 424 41.12 1.37 27.99
N GLY A 425 41.39 2.36 28.83
CA GLY A 425 42.64 3.14 28.80
C GLY A 425 43.86 2.24 28.93
N GLY A 426 44.69 2.19 27.88
CA GLY A 426 45.92 1.39 27.81
C GLY A 426 45.71 -0.11 27.54
N LEU A 427 44.48 -0.57 27.33
CA LEU A 427 44.17 -1.99 27.09
C LEU A 427 44.25 -2.35 25.60
N SER A 428 44.89 -3.50 25.31
CA SER A 428 44.74 -4.23 24.05
C SER A 428 43.68 -5.32 24.20
N ILE A 429 42.83 -5.53 23.19
CA ILE A 429 41.72 -6.48 23.19
C ILE A 429 41.87 -7.42 21.97
N PRO A 430 41.95 -8.76 22.14
CA PRO A 430 41.78 -9.48 23.39
C PRO A 430 42.91 -9.18 24.39
N SER A 431 42.51 -9.01 25.65
CA SER A 431 43.45 -8.84 26.76
C SER A 431 44.10 -10.18 27.11
N PRO A 432 45.35 -10.20 27.61
CA PRO A 432 45.95 -11.41 28.16
C PRO A 432 45.18 -11.97 29.35
N ASP A 433 44.44 -11.13 30.08
CA ASP A 433 43.58 -11.54 31.20
C ASP A 433 42.09 -11.31 30.88
N PRO A 434 41.25 -12.37 30.92
CA PRO A 434 39.82 -12.31 30.59
C PRO A 434 38.99 -11.55 31.63
N GLU A 435 39.48 -11.35 32.86
CA GLU A 435 38.76 -10.71 33.95
C GLU A 435 38.88 -9.17 33.93
N LEU A 436 39.69 -8.60 33.04
CA LEU A 436 39.82 -7.16 32.93
C LEU A 436 38.51 -6.50 32.49
N TRP A 437 38.11 -5.44 33.21
CA TRP A 437 36.91 -4.67 32.88
C TRP A 437 37.12 -3.85 31.61
N LEU A 438 36.18 -3.93 30.68
CA LEU A 438 36.10 -3.08 29.49
C LEU A 438 35.15 -1.90 29.70
N LEU A 439 34.03 -2.15 30.39
CA LEU A 439 33.03 -1.14 30.71
C LEU A 439 32.29 -1.49 31.99
N VAL A 440 31.75 -0.47 32.64
CA VAL A 440 30.87 -0.55 33.81
C VAL A 440 29.65 0.28 33.52
N MET A 441 28.46 -0.31 33.62
CA MET A 441 27.20 0.40 33.44
C MET A 441 26.61 0.79 34.81
N CYS A 442 26.57 2.09 35.09
CA CYS A 442 26.08 2.70 36.33
C CYS A 442 25.52 4.10 36.06
N ASP A 443 24.57 4.55 36.89
CA ASP A 443 23.99 5.90 36.86
C ASP A 443 25.05 7.00 36.82
N ASP A 444 24.76 8.08 36.08
CA ASP A 444 25.55 9.30 36.09
C ASP A 444 25.47 9.99 37.47
N PRO A 445 26.57 10.12 38.22
CA PRO A 445 26.56 10.77 39.54
C PRO A 445 26.21 12.26 39.49
N ASP A 446 26.24 12.89 38.31
CA ASP A 446 25.92 14.29 38.13
C ASP A 446 24.42 14.56 37.94
N LEU A 447 23.61 13.52 37.79
CA LEU A 447 22.16 13.63 37.64
C LEU A 447 21.49 13.29 38.97
N VAL A 448 20.89 14.32 39.59
CA VAL A 448 20.13 14.14 40.84
C VAL A 448 18.79 13.50 40.49
N THR A 449 18.62 12.22 40.82
CA THR A 449 17.41 11.47 40.47
C THR A 449 16.55 11.16 41.69
N SER A 450 15.23 11.29 41.56
CA SER A 450 14.27 10.66 42.49
C SER A 450 14.18 9.14 42.30
N LEU A 451 14.86 8.60 41.28
CA LEU A 451 14.92 7.17 40.98
C LEU A 451 15.95 6.47 41.88
N PRO A 452 15.75 5.18 42.21
CA PRO A 452 16.76 4.40 42.90
C PRO A 452 18.01 4.25 42.02
N ALA A 453 19.17 4.28 42.67
CA ALA A 453 20.46 3.96 42.07
C ALA A 453 20.43 2.62 41.33
N LEU A 454 21.18 2.51 40.25
CA LEU A 454 21.26 1.25 39.50
C LEU A 454 21.93 0.18 40.37
N ASP A 455 21.20 -0.90 40.65
CA ASP A 455 21.66 -2.04 41.44
C ASP A 455 20.95 -3.33 40.95
N PRO A 456 21.66 -4.34 40.43
CA PRO A 456 23.12 -4.45 40.34
C PRO A 456 23.76 -3.61 39.24
N VAL A 457 25.03 -3.25 39.43
CA VAL A 457 25.92 -2.67 38.41
C VAL A 457 26.35 -3.77 37.44
N ALA A 458 26.26 -3.52 36.13
CA ALA A 458 26.70 -4.48 35.11
C ALA A 458 28.12 -4.17 34.63
N ILE A 459 28.99 -5.17 34.62
CA ILE A 459 30.41 -5.01 34.26
C ILE A 459 30.72 -5.91 33.07
N GLY A 460 31.17 -5.33 31.96
CA GLY A 460 31.66 -6.03 30.79
C GLY A 460 33.13 -6.40 30.92
N LEU A 461 33.46 -7.66 30.67
CA LEU A 461 34.80 -8.23 30.81
C LEU A 461 35.48 -8.42 29.45
N ALA A 462 36.81 -8.56 29.47
CA ALA A 462 37.65 -8.67 28.28
C ALA A 462 37.38 -9.93 27.43
N ASP A 463 36.83 -10.99 28.04
CA ASP A 463 36.38 -12.20 27.34
C ASP A 463 34.97 -12.09 26.73
N GLY A 464 34.31 -10.94 26.88
CA GLY A 464 32.98 -10.68 26.37
C GLY A 464 31.86 -11.10 27.29
N ARG A 465 32.12 -11.68 28.47
CA ARG A 465 31.08 -11.90 29.47
C ARG A 465 30.69 -10.59 30.14
N VAL A 466 29.48 -10.57 30.68
CA VAL A 466 29.02 -9.51 31.58
C VAL A 466 28.61 -10.13 32.91
N ILE A 467 29.05 -9.50 34.00
CA ILE A 467 28.67 -9.89 35.36
C ILE A 467 27.81 -8.78 35.99
N ALA A 468 26.88 -9.20 36.85
CA ALA A 468 26.11 -8.31 37.69
C ALA A 468 26.75 -8.27 39.08
N VAL A 469 27.08 -7.09 39.58
CA VAL A 469 27.72 -6.87 40.87
C VAL A 469 26.80 -5.98 41.71
N PRO A 470 26.39 -6.42 42.92
CA PRO A 470 25.67 -5.55 43.84
C PRO A 470 26.46 -4.28 44.10
N ARG A 471 25.80 -3.11 44.11
CA ARG A 471 26.48 -1.82 44.29
C ARG A 471 27.32 -1.77 45.56
N SER A 472 26.89 -2.46 46.62
CA SER A 472 27.61 -2.60 47.90
C SER A 472 28.96 -3.33 47.78
N GLU A 473 29.15 -4.18 46.77
CA GLU A 473 30.39 -4.93 46.54
C GLU A 473 31.38 -4.20 45.62
N MET A 474 30.99 -3.05 45.04
CA MET A 474 31.80 -2.36 44.03
C MET A 474 33.18 -1.94 44.53
N THR A 475 33.31 -1.53 45.81
CA THR A 475 34.59 -1.12 46.39
C THR A 475 35.58 -2.29 46.45
N GLU A 476 35.12 -3.47 46.89
CA GLU A 476 35.95 -4.67 46.97
C GLU A 476 36.35 -5.14 45.56
N ARG A 477 35.39 -5.14 44.63
CA ARG A 477 35.59 -5.54 43.23
C ARG A 477 36.58 -4.63 42.51
N LEU A 478 36.49 -3.31 42.72
CA LEU A 478 37.44 -2.34 42.18
C LEU A 478 38.85 -2.56 42.73
N SER A 479 38.99 -2.83 44.03
CA SER A 479 40.30 -3.11 44.64
C SER A 479 40.97 -4.33 43.99
N ARG A 480 40.24 -5.43 43.79
CA ARG A 480 40.74 -6.61 43.06
C ARG A 480 41.12 -6.28 41.62
N GLN A 481 40.27 -5.53 40.93
CA GLN A 481 40.53 -5.10 39.55
C GLN A 481 41.79 -4.23 39.44
N ASN A 482 42.05 -3.36 40.42
CA ASN A 482 43.26 -2.53 40.44
C ASN A 482 44.52 -3.33 40.74
N GLN A 483 44.48 -4.31 41.63
CA GLN A 483 45.60 -5.25 41.84
C GLN A 483 45.93 -6.03 40.56
N LEU A 484 44.89 -6.49 39.85
CA LEU A 484 45.06 -7.17 38.57
C LEU A 484 45.72 -6.25 37.54
N ARG A 485 45.21 -5.01 37.39
CA ARG A 485 45.75 -4.02 36.47
C ARG A 485 47.20 -3.64 36.78
N GLU A 486 47.53 -3.41 38.05
CA GLU A 486 48.92 -3.15 38.48
C GLU A 486 49.85 -4.30 38.11
N SER A 487 49.43 -5.55 38.32
CA SER A 487 50.26 -6.72 37.96
C SER A 487 50.52 -6.86 36.45
N LEU A 488 49.66 -6.26 35.63
CA LEU A 488 49.79 -6.18 34.17
C LEU A 488 50.45 -4.87 33.69
N GLY A 489 50.90 -4.00 34.60
CA GLY A 489 51.51 -2.71 34.26
C GLY A 489 50.52 -1.68 33.70
N LEU A 490 49.22 -1.84 34.00
CA LEU A 490 48.16 -0.93 33.58
C LEU A 490 47.85 0.10 34.67
N PRO A 491 47.39 1.31 34.31
CA PRO A 491 47.00 2.31 35.29
C PRO A 491 45.78 1.86 36.08
N VAL A 492 45.77 2.12 37.39
CA VAL A 492 44.64 1.84 38.28
C VAL A 492 43.38 2.62 37.85
N LEU A 493 42.22 2.00 38.04
CA LEU A 493 40.92 2.60 37.75
C LEU A 493 40.46 3.46 38.94
N PRO A 494 39.87 4.65 38.67
CA PRO A 494 39.07 5.36 39.66
C PRO A 494 37.78 4.59 39.96
N ASP A 495 37.07 4.96 41.03
CA ASP A 495 35.73 4.40 41.31
C ASP A 495 34.74 4.78 40.19
N PRO A 496 34.22 3.80 39.41
CA PRO A 496 33.29 4.08 38.32
C PRO A 496 32.04 4.85 38.76
N LEU A 497 31.61 4.71 40.02
CA LEU A 497 30.45 5.44 40.57
C LEU A 497 30.74 6.94 40.78
N THR A 498 32.00 7.34 40.71
CA THR A 498 32.44 8.74 40.89
C THR A 498 32.97 9.37 39.61
N VAL A 499 33.18 8.58 38.55
CA VAL A 499 33.61 9.09 37.24
C VAL A 499 32.48 9.95 36.68
N ARG A 500 32.76 11.22 36.41
CA ARG A 500 31.81 12.20 35.87
C ARG A 500 31.92 12.31 34.36
N GLN A 501 30.84 12.74 33.74
CA GLN A 501 30.88 13.11 32.33
C GLN A 501 31.60 14.45 32.15
N PHE A 502 32.24 14.66 31.00
CA PHE A 502 32.75 15.97 30.62
C PHE A 502 31.59 16.96 30.51
N ARG A 503 31.51 17.93 31.42
CA ARG A 503 30.55 19.04 31.38
C ARG A 503 31.28 20.38 31.21
N PRO A 504 30.77 21.29 30.37
CA PRO A 504 31.33 22.64 30.26
C PRO A 504 31.26 23.37 31.60
N GLY A 505 32.38 23.96 32.04
CA GLY A 505 32.43 24.82 33.22
C GLY A 505 32.60 24.12 34.58
N THR A 506 32.74 22.80 34.61
CA THR A 506 33.22 22.06 35.79
C THR A 506 34.73 21.77 35.64
N PRO A 507 35.57 22.13 36.64
CA PRO A 507 37.01 21.89 36.61
C PRO A 507 37.38 20.41 36.66
#